data_AF-A0A939YTV3-F1
#
_entry.id   AF-A0A939YTV3-F1
#
_cell.length_a   1.000
_cell.length_b   1.000
_cell.length_c   1.000
_cell.angle_alpha   90.00
_cell.angle_beta   90.00
_cell.angle_gamma   90.00
#
_symmetry.space_group_name_H-M   'P 1'
#
loop_
_entity.id
_entity.type
_entity.pdbx_description
1 polymer ?
#
loop_
_entity_poly.entity_id
_entity_poly.type
_entity_poly.pdbx_seq_one_letter_code
_entity_poly.pdbx_strand_id
1 'polypeptide(L)'
;LRPAICRGQLASDFIKDPEDLPVYQRVILTNLLLNVRARPDFIAFKFEDRFCRANRRAVDKLGLQEVSWTIRSKEDLKTVEDAGAIPIFEKFDPDL
;
A
#
# COMPACT_ATOMS: atom_id res chain seq x y z
N LEU A 1 6.34 -23.07 12.03
CA LEU A 1 5.65 -23.08 10.73
C LEU A 1 4.84 -21.80 10.62
N ARG A 2 5.13 -20.94 9.64
CA ARG A 2 4.16 -19.90 9.24
C ARG A 2 3.04 -20.63 8.47
N PRO A 3 1.76 -20.42 8.78
CA PRO A 3 0.69 -20.95 7.95
C PRO A 3 0.90 -20.42 6.52
N ALA A 4 0.80 -21.30 5.51
CA ALA A 4 1.04 -20.98 4.09
C ALA A 4 -0.06 -20.10 3.46
N ILE A 5 -0.67 -19.23 4.26
CA ILE A 5 -1.72 -18.31 3.87
C ILE A 5 -1.05 -16.97 3.62
N CYS A 6 -1.14 -16.46 2.39
CA CYS A 6 -0.71 -15.10 2.05
C CYS A 6 -1.51 -14.10 2.90
N ARG A 7 -0.82 -13.29 3.72
CA ARG A 7 -1.45 -12.26 4.55
C ARG A 7 -1.07 -10.89 4.02
N GLY A 8 -2.06 -10.18 3.50
CA GLY A 8 -1.93 -8.78 3.11
C GLY A 8 -2.37 -7.85 4.21
N GLN A 9 -1.81 -6.63 4.21
CA GLN A 9 -2.38 -5.52 4.96
C GLN A 9 -2.81 -4.42 3.99
N LEU A 10 -4.05 -3.96 4.14
CA LEU A 10 -4.54 -2.78 3.44
C LEU A 10 -4.14 -1.54 4.24
N ALA A 11 -3.62 -0.53 3.56
CA ALA A 11 -3.23 0.73 4.16
C ALA A 11 -3.50 1.90 3.20
N SER A 12 -3.68 3.07 3.78
CA SER A 12 -3.82 4.37 3.11
C SER A 12 -3.11 5.42 3.96
N ASP A 13 -3.00 6.65 3.44
CA ASP A 13 -2.53 7.74 4.28
C ASP A 13 -3.65 8.24 5.20
N PHE A 14 -3.67 7.70 6.43
CA PHE A 14 -4.63 8.07 7.48
C PHE A 14 -4.46 9.50 8.01
N ILE A 15 -3.45 10.25 7.55
CA ILE A 15 -3.31 11.69 7.80
C ILE A 15 -4.15 12.49 6.80
N LYS A 16 -4.24 12.05 5.54
CA LYS A 16 -5.04 12.71 4.50
C LYS A 16 -6.51 12.30 4.53
N ASP A 17 -6.77 11.02 4.77
CA ASP A 17 -8.12 10.48 4.97
C ASP A 17 -8.29 10.15 6.45
N PRO A 18 -8.60 11.16 7.29
CA PRO A 18 -8.71 10.91 8.70
C PRO A 18 -9.99 10.12 9.00
N GLU A 19 -9.90 8.79 9.08
CA GLU A 19 -10.92 7.96 9.75
C GLU A 19 -11.07 8.42 11.22
N ASP A 20 -12.07 7.98 11.97
CA ASP A 20 -12.35 8.47 13.34
C ASP A 20 -11.33 7.99 14.40
N LEU A 21 -10.04 8.11 14.08
CA LEU A 21 -8.88 7.58 14.78
C LEU A 21 -8.12 8.70 15.51
N PRO A 22 -7.56 8.41 16.69
CA PRO A 22 -6.62 9.30 17.37
C PRO A 22 -5.39 9.62 16.53
N VAL A 23 -4.88 10.85 16.62
CA VAL A 23 -3.72 11.34 15.84
C VAL A 23 -2.49 10.41 15.95
N TYR A 24 -2.21 9.87 17.13
CA TYR A 24 -1.09 8.95 17.32
C TYR A 24 -1.27 7.64 16.52
N GLN A 25 -2.51 7.14 16.40
CA GLN A 25 -2.80 5.93 15.60
C GLN A 25 -2.63 6.22 14.11
N ARG A 26 -3.07 7.39 13.64
CA ARG A 26 -2.86 7.84 12.25
C ARG A 26 -1.38 7.82 11.88
N VAL A 27 -0.53 8.39 12.74
CA VAL A 27 0.92 8.44 12.50
C VAL A 27 1.53 7.03 12.48
N ILE A 28 1.10 6.14 13.38
CA ILE A 28 1.60 4.75 13.43
C ILE A 28 1.19 3.97 12.18
N LEU A 29 -0.06 4.13 11.74
CA LEU A 29 -0.62 3.45 10.57
C LEU A 29 -0.05 4.00 9.26
N THR A 30 0.03 5.32 9.09
CA THR A 30 0.67 5.95 7.92
C THR A 30 2.15 5.58 7.81
N ASN A 31 2.86 5.50 8.94
CA ASN A 31 4.26 5.10 8.94
C ASN A 31 4.47 3.58 8.91
N LEU A 32 3.39 2.79 8.91
CA LEU A 32 3.43 1.33 8.84
C LEU A 32 4.37 0.71 9.90
N LEU A 33 4.51 1.36 11.07
CA LEU A 33 5.51 0.99 12.08
C LEU A 33 5.23 -0.39 12.69
N LEU A 34 3.97 -0.83 12.65
CA LEU A 34 3.56 -2.15 13.12
C LEU A 34 3.90 -3.28 12.12
N ASN A 35 4.27 -2.96 10.88
CA ASN A 35 4.54 -3.97 9.85
C ASN A 35 5.78 -4.81 10.15
N VAL A 36 6.74 -4.28 10.94
CA VAL A 36 7.88 -5.05 11.45
C VAL A 36 7.43 -6.24 12.31
N ARG A 37 6.33 -6.07 13.06
CA ARG A 37 5.79 -7.08 13.99
C ARG A 37 4.74 -7.98 13.35
N ALA A 38 3.91 -7.43 12.47
CA ALA A 38 2.90 -8.18 11.73
C ALA A 38 3.54 -9.07 10.65
N ARG A 39 4.63 -8.59 10.03
CA ARG A 39 5.30 -9.20 8.88
C ARG A 39 4.29 -9.73 7.86
N PRO A 40 3.51 -8.84 7.22
CA PRO A 40 2.65 -9.23 6.12
C PRO A 40 3.50 -9.77 4.97
N ASP A 41 2.88 -10.43 4.01
CA ASP A 41 3.53 -10.90 2.78
C ASP A 41 3.43 -9.82 1.68
N PHE A 42 2.35 -9.03 1.69
CA PHE A 42 2.15 -7.90 0.79
C PHE A 42 1.46 -6.72 1.49
N ILE A 43 1.64 -5.50 0.97
CA ILE A 43 0.95 -4.29 1.43
C ILE A 43 0.17 -3.70 0.27
N ALA A 44 -1.14 -3.53 0.46
CA ALA A 44 -2.00 -2.82 -0.48
C ALA A 44 -2.14 -1.36 -0.06
N PHE A 45 -1.49 -0.45 -0.80
CA PHE A 45 -1.47 0.98 -0.54
C PHE A 45 -2.28 1.77 -1.57
N LYS A 46 -3.00 2.82 -1.16
CA LYS A 46 -3.82 3.63 -2.07
C LYS A 46 -2.90 4.38 -3.04
N PHE A 47 -3.16 4.28 -4.34
CA PHE A 47 -2.28 4.85 -5.36
C PHE A 47 -2.09 6.37 -5.21
N GLU A 48 -3.15 7.11 -4.88
CA GLU A 48 -3.10 8.57 -4.68
C GLU A 48 -2.11 9.00 -3.58
N ASP A 49 -1.82 8.10 -2.64
CA ASP A 49 -0.96 8.36 -1.48
C ASP A 49 0.42 7.71 -1.58
N ARG A 50 0.72 7.02 -2.68
CA ARG A 50 1.96 6.25 -2.88
C ARG A 50 3.26 7.05 -2.70
N PHE A 51 3.20 8.37 -2.89
CA PHE A 51 4.36 9.26 -2.69
C PHE A 51 4.73 9.42 -1.21
N CYS A 52 3.96 8.85 -0.30
CA CYS A 52 4.30 8.81 1.11
C CYS A 52 5.59 8.01 1.32
N ARG A 53 6.68 8.72 1.65
CA ARG A 53 8.04 8.14 1.81
C ARG A 53 8.10 7.03 2.86
N ALA A 54 7.13 6.98 3.76
CA ALA A 54 7.04 5.94 4.78
C ALA A 54 6.65 4.59 4.19
N ASN A 55 5.73 4.56 3.22
CA ASN A 55 5.34 3.32 2.53
C ASN A 55 6.52 2.70 1.78
N ARG A 56 7.19 3.48 0.95
CA ARG A 56 8.38 3.01 0.20
C ARG A 56 9.46 2.47 1.15
N ARG A 57 9.73 3.16 2.26
CA ARG A 57 10.70 2.67 3.27
C ARG A 57 10.25 1.38 3.95
N ALA A 58 8.96 1.18 4.18
CA ALA A 58 8.46 -0.04 4.77
C ALA A 58 8.61 -1.22 3.79
N VAL A 59 8.26 -1.02 2.52
CA VAL A 59 8.44 -1.99 1.43
C VAL A 59 9.92 -2.35 1.27
N ASP A 60 10.80 -1.36 1.10
CA ASP A 60 12.24 -1.56 0.88
C ASP A 60 12.92 -2.25 2.08
N LYS A 61 12.59 -1.85 3.31
CA LYS A 61 13.24 -2.40 4.51
C LYS A 61 12.73 -3.78 4.92
N LEU A 62 11.46 -4.09 4.61
CA LEU A 62 10.84 -5.35 4.99
C LEU A 62 10.79 -6.36 3.85
N GLY A 63 11.19 -5.98 2.63
CA GLY A 63 11.17 -6.85 1.45
C GLY A 63 9.76 -7.30 1.07
N LEU A 64 8.78 -6.42 1.25
CA LEU A 64 7.36 -6.74 1.06
C LEU A 64 6.96 -6.51 -0.39
N GLN A 65 5.96 -7.26 -0.87
CA GLN A 65 5.37 -6.94 -2.17
C GLN A 65 4.42 -5.75 -2.03
N GLU A 66 4.72 -4.65 -2.71
CA GLU A 66 3.81 -3.50 -2.80
C GLU A 66 2.70 -3.80 -3.81
N VAL A 67 1.47 -3.46 -3.43
CA VAL A 67 0.26 -3.53 -4.26
C VAL A 67 -0.39 -2.16 -4.22
N SER A 68 -0.66 -1.53 -5.35
CA SER A 68 -1.29 -0.21 -5.42
C SER A 68 -2.76 -0.32 -5.83
N TRP A 69 -3.69 0.16 -5.01
CA TRP A 69 -5.13 0.09 -5.29
C TRP A 69 -5.74 1.42 -5.71
N THR A 70 -6.87 1.34 -6.44
CA THR A 70 -7.59 2.45 -7.09
C THR A 70 -6.88 3.01 -8.33
N ILE A 71 -6.36 2.13 -9.19
CA ILE A 71 -5.81 2.52 -10.50
C ILE A 71 -6.95 2.78 -11.49
N ARG A 72 -6.99 4.00 -12.04
CA ARG A 72 -8.08 4.49 -12.90
C ARG A 72 -7.64 4.88 -14.32
N SER A 73 -6.33 4.93 -14.60
CA SER A 73 -5.80 5.34 -15.90
C SER A 73 -4.60 4.51 -16.34
N LYS A 74 -4.30 4.51 -17.65
CA LYS A 74 -3.10 3.85 -18.23
C LYS A 74 -1.80 4.50 -17.74
N GLU A 75 -1.82 5.80 -17.47
CA GLU A 75 -0.67 6.52 -16.91
C GLU A 75 -0.37 6.06 -15.48
N ASP A 76 -1.41 5.91 -14.66
CA ASP A 76 -1.28 5.40 -13.29
C ASP A 76 -0.77 3.96 -13.30
N LEU A 77 -1.32 3.11 -14.17
CA LEU A 77 -0.87 1.74 -14.39
C LEU A 77 0.63 1.70 -14.70
N LYS A 78 1.08 2.44 -15.71
CA LYS A 78 2.50 2.50 -16.08
C LYS A 78 3.36 2.97 -14.92
N THR A 79 2.89 3.95 -14.15
CA THR A 79 3.66 4.46 -13.01
C THR A 79 3.73 3.45 -11.85
N VAL A 80 2.73 2.57 -11.71
CA VAL A 80 2.75 1.44 -10.74
C VAL A 80 3.72 0.35 -11.20
N GLU A 81 3.66 -0.01 -12.49
CA GLU A 81 4.54 -1.02 -13.09
C GLU A 81 6.01 -0.59 -13.04
N ASP A 82 6.30 0.67 -13.37
CA ASP A 82 7.65 1.26 -13.29
C ASP A 82 8.20 1.25 -11.85
N ALA A 83 7.31 1.24 -10.84
CA ALA A 83 7.68 1.12 -9.44
C ALA A 83 7.78 -0.33 -8.94
N GLY A 84 7.48 -1.33 -9.78
CA GLY A 84 7.50 -2.75 -9.41
C GLY A 84 6.37 -3.18 -8.47
N ALA A 85 5.31 -2.36 -8.35
CA ALA A 85 4.15 -2.66 -7.55
C ALA A 85 3.06 -3.37 -8.38
N ILE A 86 2.17 -4.11 -7.72
CA ILE A 86 1.05 -4.80 -8.39
C ILE A 86 -0.16 -3.86 -8.44
N PRO A 87 -0.72 -3.50 -9.60
CA PRO A 87 -1.88 -2.63 -9.71
C PRO A 87 -3.19 -3.38 -9.39
N ILE A 88 -4.10 -2.73 -8.65
CA ILE A 88 -5.51 -3.12 -8.52
C ILE A 88 -6.37 -2.04 -9.17
N PHE A 89 -7.11 -2.44 -10.20
CA PHE A 89 -7.95 -1.56 -11.00
C PHE A 89 -9.27 -1.23 -10.33
N GLU A 90 -9.74 -0.01 -10.52
CA GLU A 90 -11.08 0.42 -10.11
C GLU A 90 -11.76 1.14 -11.28
N LYS A 91 -12.85 0.55 -11.79
CA LYS A 91 -13.64 1.10 -12.93
C LYS A 91 -12.80 1.41 -14.18
N PHE A 92 -11.73 0.64 -14.39
CA PHE A 92 -10.78 0.82 -15.46
C PHE A 92 -10.57 -0.50 -16.19
N ASP A 93 -10.63 -0.45 -17.52
CA ASP A 93 -10.31 -1.58 -18.38
C ASP A 93 -8.94 -1.28 -19.04
N PRO A 94 -7.87 -2.05 -18.73
CA PRO A 94 -6.54 -1.81 -19.27
C PRO A 94 -6.45 -2.09 -20.79
N ASP A 95 -7.38 -2.88 -21.34
CA ASP A 95 -7.35 -3.37 -22.72
C ASP A 95 -8.17 -2.51 -23.71
N LEU A 96 -8.95 -1.53 -23.21
CA LEU A 96 -9.71 -0.55 -24.00
C LEU A 96 -8.90 0.69 -24.36
#